data_AF-A0A367LX15-F1
#
_entry.id   AF-A0A367LX15-F1
#
_cell.length_a   1.000
_cell.length_b   1.000
_cell.length_c   1.000
_cell.angle_alpha   90.00
_cell.angle_beta   90.00
_cell.angle_gamma   90.00
#
_symmetry.space_group_name_H-M   'P 1'
#
loop_
_entity.id
_entity.type
_entity.pdbx_description
1 polymer ?
#
loop_
_entity_poly.entity_id
_entity_poly.type
_entity_poly.pdbx_seq_one_letter_code
_entity_poly.pdbx_strand_id
1 'polypeptide(L)' 'MSEQQHVRADGTVTFLPHRLNRHPVVVRGLTADELWICCGLSGAAGLLVGAPLSWVFRTIALAPTV' A
#
# COMPACT_ATOMS: atom_id res chain seq x y z
N MET A 1 15.90 34.19 -6.35
CA MET A 1 17.11 33.59 -6.94
C MET A 1 18.24 33.74 -5.93
N SER A 2 18.56 32.68 -5.18
CA SER A 2 19.85 32.48 -4.49
C SER A 2 19.98 30.99 -4.19
N GLU A 3 20.29 30.24 -5.25
CA GLU A 3 20.70 28.83 -5.24
C GLU A 3 22.07 28.71 -4.55
N GLN A 4 22.12 28.76 -3.21
CA GLN A 4 23.38 28.70 -2.45
C GLN A 4 23.48 27.51 -1.48
N GLN A 5 22.75 26.42 -1.70
CA GLN A 5 22.90 25.22 -0.87
C GLN A 5 23.87 24.20 -1.49
N HIS A 6 25.05 24.08 -0.86
CA HIS A 6 25.91 22.90 -0.79
C HIS A 6 26.64 22.44 -2.07
N VAL A 7 27.49 23.30 -2.61
CA VAL A 7 28.65 22.83 -3.39
C VAL A 7 29.84 22.74 -2.44
N ARG A 8 30.35 21.54 -2.18
CA ARG A 8 31.63 21.38 -1.49
C ARG A 8 32.74 21.80 -2.46
N ALA A 9 33.85 22.34 -1.94
CA ALA A 9 34.95 22.89 -2.74
C ALA A 9 35.55 21.91 -3.79
N ASP A 10 35.24 20.61 -3.68
CA ASP A 10 35.63 19.54 -4.61
C ASP A 10 34.65 19.32 -5.78
N GLY A 11 33.72 20.25 -6.04
CA GLY A 11 32.78 20.19 -7.17
C GLY A 11 31.67 19.14 -7.05
N THR A 12 31.54 18.49 -5.90
CA THR A 12 30.49 17.51 -5.62
C THR A 12 29.37 18.12 -4.77
N VAL A 13 28.14 17.96 -5.25
CA VAL A 13 26.92 18.44 -4.61
C VAL A 13 26.52 17.43 -3.53
N THR A 14 26.50 17.83 -2.26
CA THR A 14 26.08 16.94 -1.16
C THR A 14 24.56 16.89 -1.06
N PHE A 15 23.90 16.28 -2.04
CA PHE A 15 22.48 15.98 -1.95
C PHE A 15 22.18 14.62 -2.58
N LEU A 16 22.46 13.55 -1.83
CA LEU A 16 21.61 12.37 -1.94
C LEU A 16 20.54 12.48 -0.85
N PRO A 17 19.33 12.99 -1.16
CA PRO A 17 18.28 13.07 -0.16
C PRO A 17 18.01 11.67 0.37
N HIS A 18 17.82 11.54 1.69
CA HIS A 18 17.52 10.28 2.39
C HIS A 18 16.27 9.53 1.86
N ARG A 19 15.53 10.17 0.93
CA ARG A 19 14.35 9.63 0.24
C ARG A 19 14.66 8.99 -1.12
N LEU A 20 15.87 9.12 -1.66
CA LEU A 20 16.20 8.59 -2.99
C LEU A 20 16.24 7.05 -3.02
N ASN A 21 16.50 6.42 -1.86
CA ASN A 21 16.51 4.95 -1.72
C ASN A 21 15.43 4.42 -0.75
N ARG A 22 14.52 5.29 -0.26
CA ARG A 22 13.27 4.83 0.36
C ARG A 22 12.31 4.49 -0.77
N HIS A 23 12.56 3.37 -1.42
CA HIS A 23 11.61 2.83 -2.37
C HIS A 23 10.31 2.51 -1.62
N PRO A 24 9.13 2.88 -2.19
CA PRO A 24 7.88 2.39 -1.65
C PRO A 24 7.97 0.87 -1.59
N VAL A 25 7.44 0.26 -0.53
CA VAL A 25 7.49 -1.20 -0.40
C VAL A 25 6.68 -1.78 -1.57
N VAL A 26 7.39 -2.41 -2.52
CA VAL A 26 6.79 -3.08 -3.67
C VAL A 26 6.78 -4.58 -3.39
N VAL A 27 5.60 -5.18 -3.22
CA VAL A 27 5.46 -6.63 -3.03
C VAL A 27 4.85 -7.20 -4.29
N ARG A 28 5.58 -8.14 -4.94
CA ARG A 28 5.12 -8.84 -6.15
C ARG A 28 4.72 -7.89 -7.32
N GLY A 29 5.37 -6.73 -7.41
CA GLY A 29 5.11 -5.74 -8.46
C GLY A 29 4.01 -4.73 -8.14
N LEU A 30 3.41 -4.79 -6.94
CA LEU A 30 2.41 -3.84 -6.46
C LEU A 30 2.98 -2.94 -5.38
N THR A 31 2.65 -1.65 -5.44
CA THR A 31 2.97 -0.71 -4.36
C THR A 31 2.12 -1.03 -3.12
N ALA A 32 2.60 -0.64 -1.94
CA ALA A 32 1.87 -0.83 -0.68
C ALA A 32 0.43 -0.28 -0.75
N ASP A 33 0.23 0.86 -1.42
CA ASP A 33 -1.09 1.48 -1.58
C ASP A 33 -2.04 0.61 -2.41
N GLU A 34 -1.55 0.04 -3.52
CA GLU A 34 -2.32 -0.87 -4.37
C GLU A 34 -2.70 -2.15 -3.62
N LEU A 35 -1.79 -2.67 -2.78
CA LEU A 35 -2.06 -3.85 -1.96
C LEU A 35 -3.16 -3.59 -0.94
N TRP A 36 -3.15 -2.44 -0.27
CA TRP A 36 -4.20 -2.07 0.67
C TRP A 36 -5.56 -1.91 -0.02
N ILE A 37 -5.59 -1.31 -1.21
CA ILE A 37 -6.81 -1.17 -2.01
C ILE A 37 -7.34 -2.55 -2.43
N CYS A 38 -6.47 -3.41 -2.96
CA CYS A 38 -6.85 -4.76 -3.39
C CYS A 38 -7.35 -5.61 -2.21
N CYS A 39 -6.65 -5.57 -1.08
CA CYS A 39 -7.04 -6.23 0.16
C CYS A 39 -8.41 -5.75 0.65
N GLY A 40 -8.60 -4.43 0.74
CA GLY A 40 -9.84 -3.82 1.18
C GLY A 40 -11.02 -4.16 0.27
N LEU A 41 -10.84 -4.06 -1.05
CA LEU A 41 -11.89 -4.41 -2.03
C LEU A 41 -12.23 -5.89 -1.98
N SER A 42 -11.24 -6.77 -1.93
CA SER A 42 -11.45 -8.22 -1.89
C SER A 42 -12.13 -8.65 -0.58
N GLY A 43 -11.69 -8.10 0.56
CA GLY A 43 -12.30 -8.35 1.86
C GLY A 43 -13.73 -7.82 1.94
N ALA A 44 -13.98 -6.59 1.47
CA ALA A 44 -15.32 -6.01 1.43
C ALA A 44 -16.26 -6.80 0.52
N ALA A 45 -15.80 -7.19 -0.68
CA ALA A 45 -16.58 -8.03 -1.59
C ALA A 45 -16.89 -9.40 -0.95
N GLY A 46 -15.92 -10.03 -0.30
CA GLY A 46 -16.11 -11.28 0.43
C GLY A 46 -17.13 -11.16 1.55
N LEU A 47 -17.10 -10.07 2.33
CA LEU A 47 -18.10 -9.80 3.37
C LEU A 47 -19.49 -9.56 2.79
N LEU A 48 -19.59 -8.71 1.75
CA LEU A 48 -20.85 -8.37 1.10
C LEU A 48 -21.52 -9.57 0.43
N VAL A 49 -20.76 -10.54 -0.05
CA VAL A 49 -21.30 -11.76 -0.66
C VAL A 49 -21.50 -12.85 0.39
N GLY A 50 -20.51 -13.08 1.27
CA GLY A 50 -20.54 -14.16 2.26
C GLY A 50 -21.63 -13.96 3.31
N ALA A 51 -21.84 -12.74 3.79
CA ALA A 51 -22.88 -12.44 4.79
C ALA A 51 -24.29 -12.81 4.30
N PRO A 52 -24.79 -12.31 3.15
CA PRO A 52 -26.11 -12.70 2.65
C PRO A 52 -26.17 -14.20 2.30
N LEU A 53 -25.08 -14.78 1.79
CA LEU A 53 -25.04 -16.20 1.47
C LEU A 53 -25.25 -17.06 2.72
N SER A 54 -24.54 -16.75 3.81
CA SER A 54 -24.69 -17.43 5.11
C SER A 54 -26.12 -17.34 5.65
N TRP A 55 -26.78 -16.19 5.45
CA TRP A 55 -28.16 -15.98 5.85
C TRP A 55 -29.12 -16.83 5.02
N VAL A 56 -28.97 -16.84 3.69
CA VAL A 56 -29.81 -17.60 2.75
C VAL A 56 -29.73 -19.11 3.06
N PHE A 57 -28.53 -19.63 3.30
CA PHE A 57 -28.33 -21.04 3.61
C PHE A 57 -28.52 -21.39 5.09
N ARG A 58 -28.87 -20.40 5.94
CA ARG A 58 -29.02 -20.58 7.40
C ARG A 58 -27.83 -21.31 8.05
N THR A 59 -26.63 -21.10 7.52
CA THR A 59 -25.45 -21.87 7.89
C THR A 59 -24.37 -20.92 8.38
N ILE A 60 -24.11 -20.96 9.69
CA ILE A 60 -23.11 -20.09 10.34
C ILE A 60 -21.68 -20.41 9.90
N ALA A 61 -21.42 -21.62 9.41
CA ALA A 61 -20.11 -21.99 8.86
C ALA A 61 -19.75 -21.22 7.57
N LEU A 62 -20.75 -20.64 6.89
CA LEU A 62 -20.54 -19.78 5.71
C LEU A 62 -20.42 -18.30 6.09
N ALA A 63 -20.61 -17.94 7.36
CA ALA A 63 -20.48 -16.57 7.80
C ALA A 63 -19.01 -16.12 7.65
N PRO A 64 -18.76 -14.97 7.04
CA PRO A 64 -17.40 -14.46 6.92
C PRO A 64 -16.87 -14.08 8.32
N THR A 65 -15.65 -14.53 8.63
CA THR A 65 -14.94 -14.22 9.88
C THR A 65 -14.00 -13.04 9.67
N VAL A 66 -14.08 -12.04 10.55
CA VAL A 66 -13.22 -10.85 10.57
C VAL A 66 -12.05 -11.00 11.54
#